data_AF-A0A3G2EGK8-F1
#
_entry.id   AF-A0A3G2EGK8-F1
#
_cell.length_a   1.000
_cell.length_b   1.000
_cell.length_c   1.000
_cell.angle_alpha   90.00
_cell.angle_beta   90.00
_cell.angle_gamma   90.00
#
_symmetry.space_group_name_H-M   'P 1'
#
loop_
_entity.id
_entity.type
_entity.pdbx_description
1 polymer ?
#
loop_
_entity_poly.entity_id
_entity_poly.type
_entity_poly.pdbx_seq_one_letter_code
_entity_poly.pdbx_strand_id
1 'polypeptide(L)'
;MTCSSAPRRPWKVRACPAPDRTCPSPWSRTAPRRRRAEPRRTSRAGGDDGILPFCHQCGETMAWNEGYVSDIEYTNGFYSDLSPHHLNFSCILNGIEPVPLDQPYTYFELGFGRGQTLNVLAAANPNGQFYGNDFNPAHVAGARALAAKAQLGNLTLLENSFEELAQGRVADLPQFDFITLHGIYTWVNRENRQHIVDFIARYLKPGGIVSLSYNAMPGWSSALPLQRLLLEFAASFPGRSDMQMQAGIAYVQQLQSLQAGYIADNPALAPRLNALINSDPHYSVHEYLNQDWEPLYHADVMRDVARAKLDFAGSADLPLAFPELYLNADQQATIDLLPDAARRETMKDYFLNTSFRKDVLVRGARRMGAVRQAECYADVHLAMLVPRAKMTFTFQTKAGVVTGNEQVYGAVCDALANGPHSLAELAALPSLPGQSVQSLAEVAAMLVTGGQVVMYFPSQAHADSGDAAARRLNRTVGAQQRYGDDYRILCSPLTGSGIDTEFIDRLLFSLLTQEREQPDLATLQAQAATAMGRCGRRLLKDGAACADEAAHQQLLNAAIEEFMRDTLPVLQQLRVL
;
A
#
# COMPACT_ATOMS: atom_id res chain seq x y z
N MET A 1 13.83 -15.00 33.61
CA MET A 1 12.77 -16.00 33.41
C MET A 1 12.01 -15.61 32.16
N THR A 2 12.22 -16.38 31.09
CA THR A 2 11.70 -16.15 29.74
C THR A 2 10.21 -16.48 29.68
N CYS A 3 9.37 -15.48 29.42
CA CYS A 3 7.95 -15.71 29.15
C CYS A 3 7.68 -15.43 27.66
N SER A 4 7.51 -16.52 26.91
CA SER A 4 7.02 -16.55 25.54
C SER A 4 5.50 -16.46 25.56
N SER A 5 4.94 -15.28 25.32
CA SER A 5 3.53 -15.10 24.97
C SER A 5 3.42 -14.98 23.45
N ALA A 6 3.21 -16.10 22.78
CA ALA A 6 2.82 -16.11 21.38
C ALA A 6 1.36 -15.62 21.26
N PRO A 7 1.06 -14.55 20.50
CA PRO A 7 -0.32 -14.24 20.17
C PRO A 7 -0.87 -15.34 19.25
N ARG A 8 -2.12 -15.79 19.51
CA ARG A 8 -2.85 -16.68 18.59
C ARG A 8 -2.90 -15.99 17.22
N ARG A 9 -2.33 -16.65 16.21
CA ARG A 9 -2.29 -16.13 14.83
C ARG A 9 -3.68 -16.20 14.20
N PRO A 10 -4.09 -15.20 13.40
CA PRO A 10 -5.30 -15.30 12.59
C PRO A 10 -5.22 -16.47 11.60
N TRP A 11 -6.36 -17.04 11.24
CA TRP A 11 -6.49 -18.18 10.33
C TRP A 11 -6.00 -17.83 8.92
N LYS A 12 -4.79 -18.29 8.56
CA LYS A 12 -4.27 -18.17 7.20
C LYS A 12 -4.80 -19.30 6.31
N VAL A 13 -5.04 -19.01 5.04
CA VAL A 13 -5.51 -19.94 4.01
C VAL A 13 -4.43 -20.10 2.93
N ARG A 14 -4.27 -21.30 2.35
CA ARG A 14 -3.39 -21.52 1.20
C ARG A 14 -4.09 -22.36 0.13
N ALA A 15 -3.81 -22.07 -1.13
CA ALA A 15 -4.22 -22.91 -2.25
C ALA A 15 -3.38 -24.21 -2.26
N CYS A 16 -4.03 -25.36 -2.46
CA CYS A 16 -3.33 -26.62 -2.67
C CYS A 16 -2.82 -26.70 -4.12
N PRO A 17 -1.57 -27.16 -4.36
CA PRO A 17 -1.14 -27.51 -5.71
C PRO A 17 -1.98 -28.67 -6.25
N ALA A 18 -2.30 -28.63 -7.55
CA ALA A 18 -3.08 -29.67 -8.23
C ALA A 18 -2.33 -31.02 -8.20
N PRO A 19 -3.02 -32.16 -8.02
CA PRO A 19 -2.37 -33.46 -8.10
C PRO A 19 -2.00 -33.79 -9.54
N ASP A 20 -0.72 -34.12 -9.76
CA ASP A 20 -0.15 -34.57 -11.02
C ASP A 20 -0.96 -35.73 -11.61
N ARG A 21 -1.56 -35.51 -12.79
CA ARG A 21 -2.16 -36.59 -13.58
C ARG A 21 -1.05 -37.32 -14.32
N THR A 22 -0.57 -38.39 -13.71
CA THR A 22 0.23 -39.43 -14.36
C THR A 22 -0.49 -39.98 -15.60
N CYS A 23 0.18 -40.00 -16.75
CA CYS A 23 -0.23 -40.75 -17.93
C CYS A 23 0.87 -41.77 -18.32
N PRO A 24 0.51 -42.98 -18.77
CA PRO A 24 1.43 -44.11 -18.83
C PRO A 24 2.18 -44.20 -20.17
N SER A 25 3.41 -44.69 -20.10
CA SER A 25 4.20 -45.15 -21.25
C SER A 25 3.55 -46.36 -21.95
N PRO A 26 3.87 -46.59 -23.24
CA PRO A 26 4.49 -47.88 -23.55
C PRO A 26 5.54 -47.86 -24.68
N TRP A 27 6.29 -48.97 -24.72
CA TRP A 27 7.08 -49.54 -25.83
C TRP A 27 8.62 -49.56 -25.71
N SER A 28 9.05 -50.75 -25.27
CA SER A 28 10.32 -51.45 -25.34
C SER A 28 11.08 -51.45 -26.68
N ARG A 29 12.43 -51.46 -26.65
CA ARG A 29 13.28 -52.64 -26.94
C ARG A 29 14.78 -52.28 -27.14
N THR A 30 15.63 -53.02 -26.42
CA THR A 30 16.99 -53.55 -26.76
C THR A 30 18.20 -52.63 -27.08
N ALA A 31 19.29 -52.91 -26.35
CA ALA A 31 20.68 -52.43 -26.45
C ALA A 31 21.46 -53.10 -27.64
N PRO A 32 22.78 -52.86 -27.96
CA PRO A 32 23.87 -52.47 -27.05
C PRO A 32 25.04 -51.57 -27.58
N ARG A 33 25.89 -51.22 -26.60
CA ARG A 33 27.28 -50.71 -26.53
C ARG A 33 28.30 -50.95 -27.67
N ARG A 34 29.20 -49.93 -27.81
CA ARG A 34 30.71 -49.92 -27.81
C ARG A 34 31.49 -49.57 -29.12
N ARG A 35 32.39 -48.57 -28.94
CA ARG A 35 33.81 -48.39 -29.36
C ARG A 35 34.19 -47.81 -30.75
N ARG A 36 34.93 -46.67 -30.66
CA ARG A 36 36.18 -46.20 -31.34
C ARG A 36 36.45 -46.52 -32.83
N ALA A 37 36.75 -45.47 -33.61
CA ALA A 37 38.08 -45.17 -34.19
C ALA A 37 38.05 -43.97 -35.18
N GLU A 38 39.03 -43.06 -35.04
CA GLU A 38 39.51 -42.02 -35.98
C GLU A 38 40.31 -42.62 -37.17
N PRO A 39 41.00 -41.87 -38.09
CA PRO A 39 40.81 -40.53 -38.69
C PRO A 39 41.07 -40.50 -40.24
N ARG A 40 40.88 -39.34 -40.92
CA ARG A 40 41.80 -38.68 -41.90
C ARG A 40 41.19 -38.06 -43.19
N ARG A 41 41.58 -36.78 -43.39
CA ARG A 41 42.12 -36.10 -44.60
C ARG A 41 41.17 -35.55 -45.68
N THR A 42 41.13 -34.20 -45.80
CA THR A 42 41.71 -33.30 -46.86
C THR A 42 40.70 -32.94 -47.95
N SER A 43 40.34 -31.66 -48.20
CA SER A 43 41.12 -30.63 -48.92
C SER A 43 40.29 -29.31 -48.95
N ARG A 44 40.84 -28.16 -48.52
CA ARG A 44 41.27 -26.97 -49.31
C ARG A 44 40.39 -26.55 -50.52
N ALA A 45 39.76 -25.37 -50.42
CA ALA A 45 40.09 -24.10 -51.13
C ALA A 45 38.84 -23.31 -51.60
N GLY A 46 38.89 -21.99 -51.44
CA GLY A 46 37.97 -21.03 -52.09
C GLY A 46 37.56 -19.88 -51.18
N GLY A 47 38.33 -18.79 -51.17
CA GLY A 47 37.90 -17.48 -50.67
C GLY A 47 37.33 -16.64 -51.81
N ASP A 48 36.44 -15.71 -51.46
CA ASP A 48 36.46 -14.33 -51.95
C ASP A 48 35.37 -13.51 -51.23
N ASP A 49 35.86 -12.43 -50.60
CA ASP A 49 35.32 -11.07 -50.56
C ASP A 49 33.81 -10.82 -50.48
N GLY A 50 33.40 -10.35 -49.30
CA GLY A 50 32.08 -9.77 -49.05
C GLY A 50 32.11 -8.82 -47.85
N ILE A 51 32.67 -7.62 -48.06
CA ILE A 51 32.49 -6.47 -47.17
C ILE A 51 30.99 -6.13 -47.17
N LEU A 52 30.29 -6.41 -46.07
CA LEU A 52 28.92 -5.95 -45.83
C LEU A 52 28.96 -4.80 -44.82
N PRO A 53 28.19 -3.73 -45.04
CA PRO A 53 28.34 -2.48 -44.31
C PRO A 53 27.74 -2.60 -42.91
N PHE A 54 28.45 -2.02 -41.94
CA PHE A 54 27.91 -1.66 -40.63
C PHE A 54 26.72 -0.72 -40.83
N CYS A 55 25.50 -1.25 -40.69
CA CYS A 55 24.31 -0.44 -40.54
C CYS A 55 24.23 0.01 -39.07
N HIS A 56 24.79 1.18 -38.77
CA HIS A 56 24.39 1.95 -37.60
C HIS A 56 22.99 2.53 -37.87
N GLN A 57 21.97 1.74 -37.53
CA GLN A 57 20.63 2.23 -37.21
C GLN A 57 20.19 1.54 -35.92
N CYS A 58 20.80 1.95 -34.80
CA CYS A 58 20.07 1.94 -33.55
C CYS A 58 18.99 3.02 -33.69
N GLY A 59 17.84 2.63 -34.23
CA GLY A 59 16.63 3.38 -33.94
C GLY A 59 16.42 3.28 -32.43
N GLU A 60 16.63 4.38 -31.71
CA GLU A 60 16.00 4.60 -30.42
C GLU A 60 14.49 4.55 -30.66
N THR A 61 13.91 3.35 -30.66
CA THR A 61 12.50 3.22 -30.31
C THR A 61 12.42 3.74 -28.88
N MET A 62 11.91 4.96 -28.70
CA MET A 62 11.45 5.41 -27.38
C MET A 62 10.58 4.28 -26.84
N ALA A 63 11.08 3.57 -25.84
CA ALA A 63 10.30 2.54 -25.21
C ALA A 63 9.09 3.25 -24.58
N TRP A 64 7.88 2.83 -24.95
CA TRP A 64 6.62 3.45 -24.47
C TRP A 64 6.53 3.50 -22.94
N ASN A 65 7.36 2.73 -22.25
CA ASN A 65 7.43 2.64 -20.81
C ASN A 65 8.45 3.59 -20.17
N GLU A 66 9.16 4.43 -20.92
CA GLU A 66 10.02 5.52 -20.42
C GLU A 66 11.00 5.07 -19.30
N GLY A 67 11.51 3.84 -19.36
CA GLY A 67 12.44 3.28 -18.37
C GLY A 67 11.78 2.54 -17.18
N TYR A 68 10.45 2.57 -17.08
CA TYR A 68 9.66 1.78 -16.12
C TYR A 68 9.52 0.32 -16.57
N VAL A 69 9.68 -0.62 -15.64
CA VAL A 69 9.50 -2.04 -15.93
C VAL A 69 8.00 -2.36 -16.12
N SER A 70 7.63 -2.68 -17.36
CA SER A 70 6.24 -2.87 -17.78
C SER A 70 5.89 -4.30 -18.22
N ASP A 71 6.85 -5.23 -18.22
CA ASP A 71 6.65 -6.63 -18.62
C ASP A 71 6.00 -7.48 -17.51
N ILE A 72 5.89 -6.92 -16.29
CA ILE A 72 5.26 -7.52 -15.13
C ILE A 72 4.29 -6.51 -14.50
N GLU A 73 3.10 -6.97 -14.14
CA GLU A 73 2.11 -6.14 -13.43
C GLU A 73 2.51 -5.93 -11.96
N TYR A 74 2.39 -4.67 -11.49
CA TYR A 74 2.61 -4.31 -10.09
C TYR A 74 1.54 -4.92 -9.18
N THR A 75 1.87 -5.11 -7.89
CA THR A 75 0.93 -5.66 -6.91
C THR A 75 -0.29 -4.76 -6.73
N ASN A 76 -1.45 -5.35 -6.42
CA ASN A 76 -2.67 -4.59 -6.14
C ASN A 76 -2.61 -4.04 -4.71
N GLY A 77 -2.04 -2.84 -4.57
CA GLY A 77 -1.88 -2.16 -3.28
C GLY A 77 -3.10 -1.33 -2.88
N PHE A 78 -3.33 -1.23 -1.58
CA PHE A 78 -4.28 -0.30 -0.97
C PHE A 78 -3.59 0.57 0.06
N TYR A 79 -3.83 1.88 -0.03
CA TYR A 79 -3.16 2.89 0.79
C TYR A 79 -4.21 3.78 1.43
N SER A 80 -4.63 3.42 2.65
CA SER A 80 -5.66 4.17 3.41
C SER A 80 -5.23 5.60 3.75
N ASP A 81 -3.92 5.83 3.80
CA ASP A 81 -3.31 7.14 4.05
C ASP A 81 -3.43 8.14 2.89
N LEU A 82 -3.92 7.69 1.73
CA LEU A 82 -4.32 8.56 0.61
C LEU A 82 -5.75 9.10 0.76
N SER A 83 -6.53 8.60 1.72
CA SER A 83 -7.91 9.07 1.91
C SER A 83 -7.96 10.56 2.29
N PRO A 84 -8.96 11.32 1.80
CA PRO A 84 -9.16 12.72 2.21
C PRO A 84 -9.25 12.90 3.73
N HIS A 85 -9.84 11.92 4.43
CA HIS A 85 -9.92 11.89 5.90
C HIS A 85 -8.53 11.82 6.55
N HIS A 86 -7.65 10.94 6.06
CA HIS A 86 -6.29 10.82 6.59
C HIS A 86 -5.45 12.06 6.33
N LEU A 87 -5.54 12.62 5.13
CA LEU A 87 -4.80 13.82 4.75
C LEU A 87 -5.24 15.05 5.55
N ASN A 88 -6.55 15.22 5.76
CA ASN A 88 -7.08 16.25 6.65
C ASN A 88 -6.64 16.06 8.09
N PHE A 89 -6.67 14.83 8.61
CA PHE A 89 -6.22 14.57 9.97
C PHE A 89 -4.73 14.88 10.15
N SER A 90 -3.88 14.53 9.18
CA SER A 90 -2.47 14.94 9.17
C SER A 90 -2.30 16.47 9.19
N CYS A 91 -3.11 17.20 8.41
CA CYS A 91 -3.12 18.67 8.44
C CYS A 91 -3.52 19.22 9.81
N ILE A 92 -4.61 18.72 10.39
CA ILE A 92 -5.11 19.15 11.71
C ILE A 92 -4.08 18.89 12.80
N LEU A 93 -3.43 17.71 12.80
CA LEU A 93 -2.35 17.38 13.74
C LEU A 93 -1.21 18.40 13.70
N ASN A 94 -0.91 18.94 12.51
CA ASN A 94 0.14 19.94 12.31
C ASN A 94 -0.38 21.40 12.28
N GLY A 95 -1.61 21.63 12.73
CA GLY A 95 -2.20 22.97 12.85
C GLY A 95 -2.46 23.65 11.51
N ILE A 96 -2.74 22.89 10.46
CA ILE A 96 -3.13 23.38 9.13
C ILE A 96 -4.62 23.16 8.90
N GLU A 97 -5.29 24.16 8.34
CA GLU A 97 -6.70 24.08 8.00
C GLU A 97 -6.97 22.89 7.04
N PRO A 98 -7.92 22.00 7.36
CA PRO A 98 -8.31 20.90 6.50
C PRO A 98 -9.15 21.37 5.31
N VAL A 99 -9.27 20.53 4.27
CA VAL A 99 -10.25 20.71 3.19
C VAL A 99 -11.63 20.24 3.69
N PRO A 100 -12.71 21.02 3.57
CA PRO A 100 -14.05 20.59 3.99
C PRO A 100 -14.55 19.38 3.19
N LEU A 101 -14.96 18.29 3.88
CA LEU A 101 -15.46 17.05 3.27
C LEU A 101 -17.00 16.90 3.35
N ASP A 102 -17.66 17.81 4.06
CA ASP A 102 -19.11 17.90 4.20
C ASP A 102 -19.79 18.55 2.97
N GLN A 103 -19.00 19.12 2.06
CA GLN A 103 -19.41 19.69 0.78
C GLN A 103 -18.72 18.96 -0.40
N PRO A 104 -19.18 19.14 -1.65
CA PRO A 104 -18.51 18.55 -2.80
C PRO A 104 -17.05 18.98 -2.93
N TYR A 105 -16.16 18.02 -3.16
CA TYR A 105 -14.73 18.23 -3.36
C TYR A 105 -14.21 17.40 -4.54
N THR A 106 -12.99 17.68 -4.95
CA THR A 106 -12.33 17.11 -6.13
C THR A 106 -11.00 16.47 -5.74
N TYR A 107 -10.77 15.25 -6.21
CA TYR A 107 -9.61 14.44 -5.85
C TYR A 107 -8.96 13.87 -7.12
N PHE A 108 -7.63 13.89 -7.20
CA PHE A 108 -6.88 13.28 -8.28
C PHE A 108 -5.78 12.34 -7.75
N GLU A 109 -5.68 11.13 -8.28
CA GLU A 109 -4.57 10.20 -8.04
C GLU A 109 -3.69 10.07 -9.29
N LEU A 110 -2.45 10.53 -9.20
CA LEU A 110 -1.44 10.35 -10.23
C LEU A 110 -0.87 8.93 -10.13
N GLY A 111 -0.85 8.19 -11.24
CA GLY A 111 -0.32 6.83 -11.31
C GLY A 111 -1.03 5.82 -10.40
N PHE A 112 -2.35 5.66 -10.59
CA PHE A 112 -3.19 4.84 -9.70
C PHE A 112 -2.91 3.32 -9.77
N GLY A 113 -2.02 2.86 -10.65
CA GLY A 113 -1.69 1.45 -10.81
C GLY A 113 -2.93 0.61 -11.17
N ARG A 114 -3.18 -0.48 -10.46
CA ARG A 114 -4.39 -1.30 -10.66
C ARG A 114 -5.69 -0.62 -10.17
N GLY A 115 -5.61 0.57 -9.57
CA GLY A 115 -6.75 1.43 -9.25
C GLY A 115 -7.58 1.00 -8.05
N GLN A 116 -7.07 0.14 -7.18
CA GLN A 116 -7.81 -0.36 -6.01
C GLN A 116 -8.12 0.75 -5.00
N THR A 117 -7.12 1.54 -4.58
CA THR A 117 -7.33 2.68 -3.66
C THR A 117 -8.36 3.66 -4.24
N LEU A 118 -8.15 4.12 -5.46
CA LEU A 118 -9.03 5.09 -6.11
C LEU A 118 -10.49 4.60 -6.24
N ASN A 119 -10.72 3.33 -6.63
CA ASN A 119 -12.07 2.76 -6.69
C ASN A 119 -12.74 2.69 -5.31
N VAL A 120 -11.99 2.29 -4.28
CA VAL A 120 -12.50 2.21 -2.90
C VAL A 120 -12.86 3.59 -2.38
N LEU A 121 -11.97 4.58 -2.55
CA LEU A 121 -12.21 5.95 -2.09
C LEU A 121 -13.41 6.57 -2.83
N ALA A 122 -13.52 6.39 -4.14
CA ALA A 122 -14.67 6.90 -4.90
C ALA A 122 -16.00 6.28 -4.45
N ALA A 123 -16.01 4.97 -4.16
CA ALA A 123 -17.20 4.27 -3.67
C ALA A 123 -17.58 4.66 -2.23
N ALA A 124 -16.59 4.97 -1.39
CA ALA A 124 -16.80 5.34 0.01
C ALA A 124 -17.23 6.80 0.18
N ASN A 125 -16.93 7.66 -0.79
CA ASN A 125 -17.12 9.11 -0.70
C ASN A 125 -18.00 9.65 -1.84
N PRO A 126 -19.34 9.55 -1.75
CA PRO A 126 -20.24 9.99 -2.82
C PRO A 126 -20.21 11.51 -3.07
N ASN A 127 -19.75 12.32 -2.10
CA ASN A 127 -19.58 13.77 -2.25
C ASN A 127 -18.33 14.16 -3.05
N GLY A 128 -17.34 13.28 -3.15
CA GLY A 128 -16.11 13.54 -3.89
C GLY A 128 -16.28 13.22 -5.37
N GLN A 129 -15.70 14.06 -6.22
CA GLN A 129 -15.45 13.76 -7.64
C GLN A 129 -14.00 13.32 -7.80
N PHE A 130 -13.82 12.06 -8.17
CA PHE A 130 -12.55 11.37 -8.24
C PHE A 130 -12.04 11.25 -9.66
N TYR A 131 -10.75 11.51 -9.80
CA TYR A 131 -10.02 11.42 -11.05
C TYR A 131 -8.72 10.67 -10.79
N GLY A 132 -8.17 10.05 -11.83
CA GLY A 132 -6.80 9.58 -11.78
C GLY A 132 -6.31 9.21 -13.16
N ASN A 133 -4.98 9.17 -13.31
CA ASN A 133 -4.35 8.65 -14.51
C ASN A 133 -3.43 7.47 -14.21
N ASP A 134 -3.27 6.62 -15.21
CA ASP A 134 -2.15 5.70 -15.32
C ASP A 134 -1.81 5.62 -16.82
N PHE A 135 -0.52 5.47 -17.14
CA PHE A 135 -0.09 5.36 -18.53
C PHE A 135 -0.22 3.93 -19.07
N ASN A 136 -0.33 2.93 -18.19
CA ASN A 136 -0.47 1.53 -18.58
C ASN A 136 -1.93 1.21 -18.95
N PRO A 137 -2.22 0.83 -20.20
CA PRO A 137 -3.60 0.57 -20.64
C PRO A 137 -4.25 -0.62 -19.92
N ALA A 138 -3.47 -1.62 -19.48
CA ALA A 138 -4.00 -2.77 -18.72
C ALA A 138 -4.51 -2.36 -17.33
N HIS A 139 -3.76 -1.48 -16.66
CA HIS A 139 -4.15 -0.86 -15.40
C HIS A 139 -5.46 -0.08 -15.56
N VAL A 140 -5.55 0.80 -16.55
CA VAL A 140 -6.75 1.61 -16.81
C VAL A 140 -7.96 0.73 -17.14
N ALA A 141 -7.78 -0.28 -18.01
CA ALA A 141 -8.87 -1.19 -18.37
C ALA A 141 -9.38 -1.99 -17.16
N GLY A 142 -8.49 -2.50 -16.31
CA GLY A 142 -8.84 -3.21 -15.08
C GLY A 142 -9.59 -2.33 -14.09
N ALA A 143 -9.08 -1.13 -13.83
CA ALA A 143 -9.71 -0.16 -12.93
C ALA A 143 -11.10 0.28 -13.43
N ARG A 144 -11.27 0.52 -14.74
CA ARG A 144 -12.56 0.85 -15.36
C ARG A 144 -13.55 -0.31 -15.26
N ALA A 145 -13.10 -1.56 -15.43
CA ALA A 145 -13.95 -2.72 -15.29
C ALA A 145 -14.49 -2.89 -13.85
N LEU A 146 -13.67 -2.59 -12.85
CA LEU A 146 -14.10 -2.57 -11.44
C LEU A 146 -15.11 -1.44 -11.18
N ALA A 147 -14.80 -0.22 -11.63
CA ALA A 147 -15.67 0.95 -11.49
C ALA A 147 -17.05 0.74 -12.15
N ALA A 148 -17.08 0.14 -13.34
CA ALA A 148 -18.32 -0.17 -14.05
C ALA A 148 -19.20 -1.17 -13.30
N LYS A 149 -18.61 -2.25 -12.75
CA LYS A 149 -19.35 -3.24 -11.93
C LYS A 149 -19.90 -2.62 -10.64
N ALA A 150 -19.13 -1.72 -10.02
CA ALA A 150 -19.55 -0.96 -8.84
C ALA A 150 -20.49 0.21 -9.18
N GLN A 151 -20.69 0.53 -10.46
CA GLN A 151 -21.48 1.67 -10.96
C GLN A 151 -21.05 2.99 -10.29
N LEU A 152 -19.76 3.28 -10.35
CA LEU A 152 -19.19 4.52 -9.79
C LEU A 152 -19.39 5.67 -10.80
N GLY A 153 -20.33 6.56 -10.50
CA GLY A 153 -20.64 7.72 -11.34
C GLY A 153 -19.77 8.95 -11.08
N ASN A 154 -18.98 8.92 -10.00
CA ASN A 154 -18.12 10.00 -9.54
C ASN A 154 -16.63 9.72 -9.78
N LEU A 155 -16.28 8.76 -10.65
CA LEU A 155 -14.90 8.35 -10.91
C LEU A 155 -14.57 8.43 -12.41
N THR A 156 -13.56 9.22 -12.75
CA THR A 156 -12.98 9.33 -14.09
C THR A 156 -11.56 8.77 -14.12
N LEU A 157 -11.32 7.75 -14.96
CA LEU A 157 -10.01 7.10 -15.11
C LEU A 157 -9.43 7.43 -16.48
N LEU A 158 -8.23 8.01 -16.49
CA LEU A 158 -7.55 8.54 -17.67
C LEU A 158 -6.36 7.64 -18.06
N GLU A 159 -6.21 7.38 -19.36
CA GLU A 159 -5.02 6.74 -19.93
C GLU A 159 -4.16 7.87 -20.55
N ASN A 160 -3.34 8.49 -19.72
CA ASN A 160 -2.53 9.65 -20.10
C ASN A 160 -1.20 9.61 -19.35
N SER A 161 -0.14 10.10 -19.97
CA SER A 161 1.15 10.31 -19.29
C SER A 161 1.12 11.58 -18.42
N PHE A 162 2.11 11.74 -17.53
CA PHE A 162 2.25 12.97 -16.74
C PHE A 162 2.52 14.19 -17.63
N GLU A 163 3.27 14.01 -18.73
CA GLU A 163 3.53 15.06 -19.71
C GLU A 163 2.22 15.59 -20.31
N GLU A 164 1.34 14.71 -20.79
CA GLU A 164 0.08 15.10 -21.42
C GLU A 164 -0.82 15.88 -20.48
N LEU A 165 -0.88 15.44 -19.22
CA LEU A 165 -1.62 16.13 -18.16
C LEU A 165 -1.01 17.49 -17.84
N ALA A 166 0.31 17.57 -17.68
CA ALA A 166 1.03 18.82 -17.42
C ALA A 166 0.79 19.85 -18.53
N GLN A 167 0.76 19.40 -19.78
CA GLN A 167 0.48 20.23 -20.96
C GLN A 167 -1.00 20.63 -21.07
N GLY A 168 -1.89 19.97 -20.32
CA GLY A 168 -3.32 20.25 -20.33
C GLY A 168 -4.03 19.70 -21.56
N ARG A 169 -3.59 18.54 -22.06
CA ARG A 169 -4.19 17.87 -23.24
C ARG A 169 -5.56 17.26 -22.96
N VAL A 170 -5.90 17.03 -21.68
CA VAL A 170 -7.22 16.56 -21.27
C VAL A 170 -8.16 17.75 -21.14
N ALA A 171 -9.11 17.83 -22.07
CA ALA A 171 -10.14 18.87 -22.06
C ALA A 171 -10.99 18.81 -20.79
N ASP A 172 -11.37 19.97 -20.28
CA ASP A 172 -12.31 20.15 -19.16
C ASP A 172 -11.90 19.45 -17.83
N LEU A 173 -10.61 19.12 -17.65
CA LEU A 173 -10.11 18.61 -16.38
C LEU A 173 -10.20 19.71 -15.30
N PRO A 174 -10.90 19.48 -14.17
CA PRO A 174 -11.09 20.52 -13.15
C PRO A 174 -9.80 20.74 -12.35
N GLN A 175 -9.81 21.78 -11.51
CA GLN A 175 -8.83 21.87 -10.42
C GLN A 175 -9.24 20.96 -9.26
N PHE A 176 -8.26 20.53 -8.45
CA PHE A 176 -8.41 19.53 -7.39
C PHE A 176 -8.15 20.11 -6.01
N ASP A 177 -8.94 19.67 -5.02
CA ASP A 177 -8.69 19.93 -3.60
C ASP A 177 -7.63 18.96 -3.05
N PHE A 178 -7.54 17.76 -3.61
CA PHE A 178 -6.54 16.75 -3.27
C PHE A 178 -5.83 16.25 -4.53
N ILE A 179 -4.50 16.18 -4.51
CA ILE A 179 -3.70 15.45 -5.51
C ILE A 179 -2.80 14.46 -4.77
N THR A 180 -2.91 13.17 -5.07
CA THR A 180 -2.11 12.13 -4.41
C THR A 180 -1.22 11.42 -5.42
N LEU A 181 -0.02 11.06 -4.98
CA LEU A 181 0.90 10.20 -5.71
C LEU A 181 1.67 9.33 -4.72
N HIS A 182 1.51 8.02 -4.85
CA HIS A 182 2.15 7.07 -3.95
C HIS A 182 3.12 6.17 -4.71
N GLY A 183 4.38 6.18 -4.30
CA GLY A 183 5.38 5.27 -4.88
C GLY A 183 5.68 5.58 -6.34
N ILE A 184 5.74 6.86 -6.70
CA ILE A 184 6.00 7.31 -8.08
C ILE A 184 7.19 8.26 -8.16
N TYR A 185 7.27 9.24 -7.25
CA TYR A 185 8.15 10.40 -7.43
C TYR A 185 9.64 10.03 -7.61
N THR A 186 10.12 9.00 -6.92
CA THR A 186 11.52 8.52 -7.03
C THR A 186 11.74 7.44 -8.08
N TRP A 187 10.68 6.96 -8.73
CA TRP A 187 10.73 5.92 -9.76
C TRP A 187 10.74 6.47 -11.18
N VAL A 188 10.46 7.76 -11.31
CA VAL A 188 10.45 8.46 -12.60
C VAL A 188 11.67 9.34 -12.72
N ASN A 189 12.13 9.50 -13.95
CA ASN A 189 13.23 10.40 -14.28
C ASN A 189 12.90 11.87 -13.93
N ARG A 190 13.93 12.72 -13.96
CA ARG A 190 13.82 14.13 -13.57
C ARG A 190 12.82 14.92 -14.43
N GLU A 191 12.70 14.59 -15.71
CA GLU A 191 11.76 15.23 -16.63
C GLU A 191 10.30 14.91 -16.23
N ASN A 192 10.01 13.65 -15.94
CA ASN A 192 8.69 13.25 -15.44
C ASN A 192 8.37 13.84 -14.05
N ARG A 193 9.36 13.97 -13.15
CA ARG A 193 9.17 14.71 -11.89
C ARG A 193 8.77 16.17 -12.17
N GLN A 194 9.39 16.79 -13.17
CA GLN A 194 9.02 18.13 -13.61
C GLN A 194 7.56 18.15 -14.09
N HIS A 195 7.14 17.23 -14.95
CA HIS A 195 5.74 17.15 -15.41
C HIS A 195 4.75 16.99 -14.26
N ILE A 196 5.05 16.15 -13.25
CA ILE A 196 4.25 16.02 -12.03
C ILE A 196 4.09 17.38 -11.33
N VAL A 197 5.18 18.11 -11.12
CA VAL A 197 5.11 19.42 -10.46
C VAL A 197 4.35 20.45 -11.30
N ASP A 198 4.48 20.43 -12.64
CA ASP A 198 3.71 21.30 -13.54
C ASP A 198 2.21 21.02 -13.46
N PHE A 199 1.83 19.74 -13.43
CA PHE A 199 0.46 19.31 -13.22
C PHE A 199 -0.08 19.84 -11.88
N ILE A 200 0.65 19.63 -10.78
CA ILE A 200 0.26 20.12 -9.45
C ILE A 200 0.10 21.65 -9.46
N ALA A 201 1.05 22.39 -10.04
CA ALA A 201 1.00 23.85 -10.10
C ALA A 201 -0.23 24.37 -10.85
N ARG A 202 -0.63 23.66 -11.91
CA ARG A 202 -1.76 23.98 -12.79
C ARG A 202 -3.11 23.64 -12.16
N TYR A 203 -3.23 22.45 -11.59
CA TYR A 203 -4.52 21.88 -11.22
C TYR A 203 -4.80 21.88 -9.71
N LEU A 204 -3.84 22.07 -8.82
CA LEU A 204 -4.14 22.13 -7.39
C LEU A 204 -4.80 23.48 -7.02
N LYS A 205 -5.93 23.44 -6.33
CA LYS A 205 -6.58 24.66 -5.81
C LYS A 205 -5.73 25.32 -4.71
N PRO A 206 -5.86 26.64 -4.47
CA PRO A 206 -5.39 27.25 -3.24
C PRO A 206 -6.00 26.57 -2.01
N GLY A 207 -5.19 26.24 -1.01
CA GLY A 207 -5.60 25.42 0.14
C GLY A 207 -5.68 23.92 -0.15
N GLY A 208 -5.46 23.49 -1.39
CA GLY A 208 -5.45 22.08 -1.76
C GLY A 208 -4.25 21.34 -1.18
N ILE A 209 -4.45 20.04 -0.93
CA ILE A 209 -3.49 19.14 -0.29
C ILE A 209 -2.87 18.22 -1.33
N VAL A 210 -1.55 18.01 -1.22
CA VAL A 210 -0.80 17.02 -1.99
C VAL A 210 -0.25 15.96 -1.05
N SER A 211 -0.50 14.68 -1.36
CA SER A 211 0.17 13.55 -0.69
C SER A 211 1.24 12.99 -1.62
N LEU A 212 2.52 13.11 -1.23
CA LEU A 212 3.66 12.74 -2.06
C LEU A 212 4.57 11.79 -1.28
N SER A 213 4.66 10.53 -1.73
CA SER A 213 5.56 9.55 -1.13
C SER A 213 6.79 9.24 -1.99
N TYR A 214 7.92 8.99 -1.34
CA TYR A 214 9.21 8.81 -2.00
C TYR A 214 10.24 8.08 -1.12
N ASN A 215 11.15 7.35 -1.79
CA ASN A 215 12.35 6.81 -1.15
C ASN A 215 13.27 7.96 -0.73
N ALA A 216 13.74 7.92 0.51
CA ALA A 216 14.39 9.06 1.15
C ALA A 216 15.84 8.79 1.55
N MET A 217 16.65 9.83 1.44
CA MET A 217 17.99 9.88 2.03
C MET A 217 17.94 10.48 3.43
N PRO A 218 18.85 10.08 4.35
CA PRO A 218 19.99 9.18 4.15
C PRO A 218 19.67 7.67 4.30
N GLY A 219 18.45 7.27 4.63
CA GLY A 219 18.13 5.88 5.00
C GLY A 219 18.37 4.83 3.91
N TRP A 220 18.49 5.23 2.65
CA TRP A 220 18.87 4.34 1.55
C TRP A 220 20.37 4.15 1.34
N SER A 221 21.23 4.92 2.02
CA SER A 221 22.68 4.97 1.76
C SER A 221 23.35 3.60 1.76
N SER A 222 22.99 2.72 2.70
CA SER A 222 23.59 1.37 2.81
C SER A 222 23.10 0.40 1.74
N ALA A 223 21.97 0.67 1.09
CA ALA A 223 21.32 -0.23 0.14
C ALA A 223 21.52 0.17 -1.33
N LEU A 224 21.94 1.42 -1.60
CA LEU A 224 22.22 1.90 -2.96
C LEU A 224 23.20 0.98 -3.72
N PRO A 225 24.32 0.49 -3.13
CA PRO A 225 25.21 -0.41 -3.85
C PRO A 225 24.58 -1.78 -4.18
N LEU A 226 23.66 -2.27 -3.35
CA LEU A 226 22.92 -3.51 -3.62
C LEU A 226 21.98 -3.34 -4.83
N GLN A 227 21.26 -2.22 -4.89
CA GLN A 227 20.38 -1.94 -6.03
C GLN A 227 21.20 -1.81 -7.33
N ARG A 228 22.32 -1.08 -7.30
CA ARG A 228 23.22 -0.97 -8.46
C ARG A 228 23.74 -2.34 -8.90
N LEU A 229 24.11 -3.20 -7.96
CA LEU A 229 24.58 -4.55 -8.26
C LEU A 229 23.51 -5.38 -8.97
N LEU A 230 22.26 -5.35 -8.49
CA LEU A 230 21.14 -6.09 -9.09
C LEU A 230 20.80 -5.58 -10.49
N LEU A 231 20.81 -4.26 -10.70
CA LEU A 231 20.62 -3.65 -12.01
C LEU A 231 21.67 -4.11 -13.03
N GLU A 232 22.95 -4.00 -12.68
CA GLU A 232 24.06 -4.41 -13.56
C GLU A 232 24.06 -5.91 -13.83
N PHE A 233 23.68 -6.71 -12.83
CA PHE A 233 23.51 -8.14 -12.99
C PHE A 233 22.39 -8.44 -14.01
N ALA A 234 21.21 -7.83 -13.85
CA ALA A 234 20.10 -8.02 -14.78
C ALA A 234 20.47 -7.59 -16.21
N ALA A 235 21.15 -6.45 -16.37
CA ALA A 235 21.63 -5.97 -17.67
C ALA A 235 22.64 -6.93 -18.33
N SER A 236 23.44 -7.64 -17.53
CA SER A 236 24.41 -8.63 -18.01
C SER A 236 23.76 -9.94 -18.48
N PHE A 237 22.53 -10.23 -18.05
CA PHE A 237 21.80 -11.45 -18.38
C PHE A 237 20.39 -11.13 -18.92
N PRO A 238 20.25 -10.74 -20.20
CA PRO A 238 18.96 -10.40 -20.79
C PRO A 238 17.95 -11.54 -20.68
N GLY A 239 16.74 -11.24 -20.21
CA GLY A 239 15.66 -12.21 -20.01
C GLY A 239 14.42 -11.53 -19.45
N ARG A 240 13.43 -12.33 -19.03
CA ARG A 240 12.28 -11.80 -18.28
C ARG A 240 12.71 -11.24 -16.93
N SER A 241 12.13 -10.10 -16.53
CA SER A 241 12.52 -9.38 -15.32
C SER A 241 12.44 -10.24 -14.05
N ASP A 242 11.43 -11.11 -13.92
CA ASP A 242 11.28 -12.01 -12.75
C ASP A 242 12.40 -13.05 -12.66
N MET A 243 12.81 -13.61 -13.80
CA MET A 243 13.91 -14.57 -13.86
C MET A 243 15.26 -13.90 -13.57
N GLN A 244 15.46 -12.69 -14.11
CA GLN A 244 16.64 -11.87 -13.81
C GLN A 244 16.73 -11.55 -12.33
N MET A 245 15.61 -11.18 -11.71
CA MET A 245 15.55 -10.88 -10.28
C MET A 245 15.86 -12.11 -9.44
N GLN A 246 15.27 -13.28 -9.75
CA GLN A 246 15.56 -14.53 -9.04
C GLN A 246 17.05 -14.89 -9.13
N ALA A 247 17.64 -14.77 -10.32
CA ALA A 247 19.07 -15.01 -10.52
C ALA A 247 19.94 -13.99 -9.76
N GLY A 248 19.54 -12.71 -9.76
CA GLY A 248 20.20 -11.65 -9.00
C GLY A 248 20.16 -11.89 -7.48
N ILE A 249 19.02 -12.34 -6.95
CA ILE A 249 18.88 -12.73 -5.53
C ILE A 249 19.85 -13.88 -5.21
N ALA A 250 19.89 -14.92 -6.04
CA ALA A 250 20.81 -16.04 -5.84
C ALA A 250 22.29 -15.59 -5.90
N TYR A 251 22.62 -14.65 -6.79
CA TYR A 251 23.95 -14.08 -6.87
C TYR A 251 24.32 -13.29 -5.61
N VAL A 252 23.40 -12.47 -5.08
CA VAL A 252 23.58 -11.75 -3.82
C VAL A 252 23.76 -12.71 -2.64
N GLN A 253 22.99 -13.80 -2.58
CA GLN A 253 23.18 -14.86 -1.57
C GLN A 253 24.55 -15.51 -1.68
N GLN A 254 25.04 -15.74 -2.89
CA GLN A 254 26.39 -16.24 -3.12
C GLN A 254 27.44 -15.26 -2.58
N LEU A 255 27.33 -13.96 -2.87
CA LEU A 255 28.23 -12.94 -2.32
C LEU A 255 28.20 -12.89 -0.78
N GLN A 256 27.02 -13.07 -0.18
CA GLN A 256 26.88 -13.17 1.27
C GLN A 256 27.62 -14.39 1.82
N SER A 257 27.50 -15.56 1.19
CA SER A 257 28.21 -16.78 1.61
C SER A 257 29.73 -16.66 1.46
N LEU A 258 30.20 -15.86 0.51
CA LEU A 258 31.60 -15.56 0.26
C LEU A 258 32.14 -14.39 1.11
N GLN A 259 31.32 -13.84 2.02
CA GLN A 259 31.69 -12.73 2.90
C GLN A 259 32.21 -11.51 2.13
N ALA A 260 31.55 -11.15 1.01
CA ALA A 260 31.91 -9.95 0.24
C ALA A 260 31.96 -8.71 1.16
N GLY A 261 33.03 -7.91 1.06
CA GLY A 261 33.30 -6.79 1.99
C GLY A 261 32.13 -5.81 2.12
N TYR A 262 31.44 -5.47 1.03
CA TYR A 262 30.22 -4.67 1.07
C TYR A 262 29.15 -5.24 2.02
N ILE A 263 28.94 -6.56 2.02
CA ILE A 263 27.94 -7.20 2.89
C ILE A 263 28.49 -7.35 4.31
N ALA A 264 29.75 -7.77 4.46
CA ALA A 264 30.38 -8.02 5.75
C ALA A 264 30.54 -6.75 6.59
N ASP A 265 30.89 -5.62 5.97
CA ASP A 265 31.15 -4.35 6.65
C ASP A 265 29.89 -3.49 6.83
N ASN A 266 28.73 -3.92 6.31
CA ASN A 266 27.44 -3.21 6.42
C ASN A 266 26.37 -4.05 7.13
N PRO A 267 26.45 -4.29 8.46
CA PRO A 267 25.47 -5.09 9.19
C PRO A 267 24.04 -4.51 9.11
N ALA A 268 23.90 -3.20 8.92
CA ALA A 268 22.62 -2.52 8.72
C ALA A 268 21.88 -2.98 7.44
N LEU A 269 22.57 -3.61 6.49
CA LEU A 269 21.98 -4.16 5.27
C LEU A 269 21.24 -5.49 5.51
N ALA A 270 21.56 -6.21 6.60
CA ALA A 270 21.06 -7.56 6.84
C ALA A 270 19.53 -7.68 6.85
N PRO A 271 18.75 -6.79 7.51
CA PRO A 271 17.29 -6.84 7.44
C PRO A 271 16.76 -6.73 6.01
N ARG A 272 17.38 -5.87 5.19
CA ARG A 272 16.96 -5.65 3.79
C ARG A 272 17.34 -6.82 2.89
N LEU A 273 18.51 -7.41 3.07
CA LEU A 273 18.89 -8.65 2.37
C LEU A 273 17.93 -9.79 2.71
N ASN A 274 17.60 -9.95 3.99
CA ASN A 274 16.63 -10.96 4.42
C ASN A 274 15.24 -10.70 3.82
N ALA A 275 14.80 -9.44 3.77
CA ALA A 275 13.54 -9.08 3.13
C ALA A 275 13.56 -9.39 1.62
N LEU A 276 14.63 -9.03 0.92
CA LEU A 276 14.84 -9.29 -0.50
C LEU A 276 14.76 -10.79 -0.80
N ILE A 277 15.50 -11.61 -0.05
CA ILE A 277 15.55 -13.07 -0.22
C ILE A 277 14.17 -13.72 -0.05
N ASN A 278 13.32 -13.17 0.83
CA ASN A 278 12.00 -13.74 1.15
C ASN A 278 10.85 -13.06 0.41
N SER A 279 11.14 -12.08 -0.47
CA SER A 279 10.13 -11.30 -1.17
C SER A 279 9.56 -12.04 -2.40
N ASP A 280 8.39 -11.61 -2.86
CA ASP A 280 7.88 -12.00 -4.17
C ASP A 280 8.79 -11.37 -5.27
N PRO A 281 9.34 -12.17 -6.20
CA PRO A 281 10.12 -11.66 -7.31
C PRO A 281 9.43 -10.55 -8.10
N HIS A 282 8.10 -10.57 -8.25
CA HIS A 282 7.35 -9.53 -8.98
C HIS A 282 7.47 -8.17 -8.27
N TYR A 283 7.32 -8.14 -6.94
CA TYR A 283 7.51 -6.92 -6.15
C TYR A 283 8.97 -6.43 -6.23
N SER A 284 9.92 -7.35 -6.10
CA SER A 284 11.35 -7.01 -6.12
C SER A 284 11.84 -6.46 -7.46
N VAL A 285 11.25 -6.89 -8.58
CA VAL A 285 11.53 -6.30 -9.90
C VAL A 285 11.25 -4.80 -9.88
N HIS A 286 10.07 -4.41 -9.40
CA HIS A 286 9.70 -2.99 -9.34
C HIS A 286 10.50 -2.21 -8.29
N GLU A 287 11.02 -2.87 -7.25
CA GLU A 287 11.84 -2.19 -6.24
C GLU A 287 13.33 -2.02 -6.66
N TYR A 288 13.90 -2.97 -7.41
CA TYR A 288 15.35 -3.00 -7.65
C TYR A 288 15.77 -2.88 -9.11
N LEU A 289 14.87 -3.10 -10.08
CA LEU A 289 15.23 -3.14 -11.50
C LEU A 289 14.81 -1.92 -12.33
N ASN A 290 14.23 -0.88 -11.70
CA ASN A 290 13.95 0.39 -12.38
C ASN A 290 15.24 1.20 -12.57
N GLN A 291 15.47 1.67 -13.81
CA GLN A 291 16.73 2.30 -14.22
C GLN A 291 16.92 3.72 -13.66
N ASP A 292 15.85 4.53 -13.67
CA ASP A 292 15.89 5.95 -13.27
C ASP A 292 15.56 6.18 -11.78
N TRP A 293 15.69 5.14 -10.97
CA TRP A 293 15.35 5.20 -9.55
C TRP A 293 16.39 5.95 -8.72
N GLU A 294 15.95 6.97 -7.97
CA GLU A 294 16.81 7.86 -7.16
C GLU A 294 16.14 8.23 -5.82
N PRO A 295 16.65 7.79 -4.66
CA PRO A 295 16.21 8.29 -3.36
C PRO A 295 16.61 9.76 -3.15
N LEU A 296 15.71 10.56 -2.57
CA LEU A 296 15.87 12.02 -2.47
C LEU A 296 15.95 12.50 -1.02
N TYR A 297 16.63 13.63 -0.78
CA TYR A 297 16.51 14.35 0.48
C TYR A 297 15.23 15.18 0.52
N HIS A 298 14.60 15.32 1.69
CA HIS A 298 13.41 16.17 1.85
C HIS A 298 13.64 17.61 1.37
N ALA A 299 14.80 18.21 1.70
CA ALA A 299 15.15 19.55 1.22
C ALA A 299 15.20 19.67 -0.32
N ASP A 300 15.47 18.58 -1.04
CA ASP A 300 15.53 18.59 -2.50
C ASP A 300 14.12 18.51 -3.08
N VAL A 301 13.28 17.65 -2.51
CA VAL A 301 11.85 17.58 -2.85
C VAL A 301 11.16 18.92 -2.62
N MET A 302 11.44 19.59 -1.48
CA MET A 302 10.87 20.91 -1.20
C MET A 302 11.32 21.98 -2.20
N ARG A 303 12.55 21.88 -2.74
CA ARG A 303 13.02 22.78 -3.81
C ARG A 303 12.33 22.49 -5.14
N ASP A 304 12.12 21.23 -5.49
CA ASP A 304 11.45 20.84 -6.73
C ASP A 304 9.99 21.34 -6.76
N VAL A 305 9.25 21.13 -5.66
CA VAL A 305 7.82 21.49 -5.58
C VAL A 305 7.56 22.96 -5.29
N ALA A 306 8.60 23.75 -4.96
CA ALA A 306 8.46 25.17 -4.59
C ALA A 306 7.71 26.01 -5.63
N ARG A 307 7.90 25.72 -6.93
CA ARG A 307 7.23 26.43 -8.03
C ARG A 307 5.71 26.21 -8.06
N ALA A 308 5.22 25.12 -7.48
CA ALA A 308 3.80 24.86 -7.28
C ALA A 308 3.23 25.59 -6.04
N LYS A 309 4.06 26.36 -5.32
CA LYS A 309 3.71 27.08 -4.08
C LYS A 309 3.25 26.15 -2.96
N LEU A 310 3.90 25.00 -2.85
CA LEU A 310 3.63 23.99 -1.82
C LEU A 310 4.50 24.23 -0.58
N ASP A 311 3.85 24.21 0.57
CA ASP A 311 4.48 24.19 1.89
C ASP A 311 4.36 22.80 2.50
N PHE A 312 5.36 22.36 3.26
CA PHE A 312 5.26 21.12 4.04
C PHE A 312 4.30 21.31 5.21
N ALA A 313 3.22 20.51 5.24
CA ALA A 313 2.25 20.53 6.32
C ALA A 313 2.62 19.49 7.39
N GLY A 314 3.06 18.30 7.00
CA GLY A 314 3.40 17.22 7.93
C GLY A 314 3.61 15.89 7.20
N SER A 315 3.63 14.79 7.95
CA SER A 315 3.70 13.45 7.39
C SER A 315 2.34 12.76 7.44
N ALA A 316 2.06 11.90 6.45
CA ALA A 316 0.97 10.94 6.54
C ALA A 316 1.27 9.82 7.56
N ASP A 317 2.53 9.65 7.99
CA ASP A 317 2.83 8.85 9.18
C ASP A 317 2.50 9.68 10.43
N LEU A 318 1.26 9.57 10.89
CA LEU A 318 0.66 10.42 11.93
C LEU A 318 1.49 10.59 13.22
N PRO A 319 2.22 9.59 13.75
CA PRO A 319 3.03 9.75 14.96
C PRO A 319 4.16 10.77 14.80
N LEU A 320 4.57 11.10 13.56
CA LEU A 320 5.60 12.10 13.32
C LEU A 320 5.14 13.53 13.63
N ALA A 321 3.84 13.74 13.84
CA ALA A 321 3.29 15.00 14.36
C ALA A 321 3.65 15.26 15.83
N PHE A 322 4.18 14.27 16.54
CA PHE A 322 4.54 14.32 17.96
C PHE A 322 6.06 14.10 18.14
N PRO A 323 6.90 15.14 17.97
CA PRO A 323 8.36 15.06 18.09
C PRO A 323 8.86 14.31 19.33
N GLU A 324 8.20 14.48 20.47
CA GLU A 324 8.53 13.88 21.76
C GLU A 324 8.50 12.35 21.76
N LEU A 325 7.81 11.73 20.80
CA LEU A 325 7.81 10.27 20.63
C LEU A 325 9.12 9.74 20.02
N TYR A 326 9.92 10.60 19.39
CA TYR A 326 11.07 10.17 18.60
C TYR A 326 12.32 11.05 18.71
N LEU A 327 12.22 12.21 19.36
CA LEU A 327 13.34 13.10 19.65
C LEU A 327 13.42 13.35 21.15
N ASN A 328 14.64 13.29 21.67
CA ASN A 328 14.92 13.83 23.00
C ASN A 328 15.13 15.35 22.95
N ALA A 329 15.19 15.98 24.13
CA ALA A 329 15.31 17.44 24.24
C ALA A 329 16.56 18.01 23.55
N ASP A 330 17.71 17.32 23.62
CA ASP A 330 18.96 17.78 23.00
C ASP A 330 18.91 17.68 21.46
N GLN A 331 18.30 16.61 20.94
CA GLN A 331 18.08 16.43 19.51
C GLN A 331 17.14 17.51 18.98
N GLN A 332 16.02 17.75 19.67
CA GLN A 332 15.06 18.80 19.31
C GLN A 332 15.72 20.19 19.34
N ALA A 333 16.45 20.52 20.42
CA ALA A 333 17.17 21.78 20.52
C ALA A 333 18.21 21.96 19.40
N THR A 334 18.88 20.89 18.98
CA THR A 334 19.83 20.91 17.86
C THR A 334 19.14 21.21 16.53
N ILE A 335 17.97 20.60 16.28
CA ILE A 335 17.17 20.85 15.08
C ILE A 335 16.69 22.30 15.04
N ASP A 336 16.26 22.85 16.19
CA ASP A 336 15.70 24.20 16.29
C ASP A 336 16.72 25.32 15.99
N LEU A 337 18.02 25.01 16.00
CA LEU A 337 19.07 25.94 15.55
C LEU A 337 19.03 26.19 14.03
N LEU A 338 18.42 25.29 13.25
CA LEU A 338 18.36 25.42 11.80
C LEU A 338 17.27 26.42 11.39
N PRO A 339 17.59 27.45 10.59
CA PRO A 339 16.63 28.52 10.29
C PRO A 339 15.49 28.05 9.38
N ASP A 340 15.79 27.17 8.44
CA ASP A 340 14.90 26.73 7.37
C ASP A 340 14.12 25.46 7.75
N ALA A 341 12.81 25.45 7.46
CA ALA A 341 11.92 24.34 7.82
C ALA A 341 12.30 23.03 7.09
N ALA A 342 12.65 23.11 5.80
CA ALA A 342 13.04 21.92 5.03
C ALA A 342 14.36 21.33 5.56
N ARG A 343 15.29 22.17 6.02
CA ARG A 343 16.51 21.70 6.70
C ARG A 343 16.21 21.03 8.05
N ARG A 344 15.26 21.55 8.83
CA ARG A 344 14.85 20.90 10.10
C ARG A 344 14.30 19.51 9.85
N GLU A 345 13.40 19.37 8.87
CA GLU A 345 12.84 18.07 8.48
C GLU A 345 13.90 17.12 7.91
N THR A 346 14.85 17.63 7.11
CA THR A 346 15.99 16.84 6.64
C THR A 346 16.86 16.37 7.81
N MET A 347 17.06 17.19 8.84
CA MET A 347 17.82 16.79 10.03
C MET A 347 17.08 15.71 10.84
N LYS A 348 15.75 15.75 10.91
CA LYS A 348 14.96 14.65 11.48
C LYS A 348 15.23 13.33 10.74
N ASP A 349 15.36 13.37 9.42
CA ASP A 349 15.71 12.16 8.63
C ASP A 349 17.08 11.60 8.97
N TYR A 350 18.04 12.44 9.37
CA TYR A 350 19.34 11.97 9.86
C TYR A 350 19.23 11.29 11.23
N PHE A 351 18.42 11.83 12.15
CA PHE A 351 18.21 11.19 13.46
C PHE A 351 17.45 9.87 13.35
N LEU A 352 16.50 9.76 12.43
CA LEU A 352 15.66 8.58 12.24
C LEU A 352 16.21 7.59 11.21
N ASN A 353 17.26 7.97 10.48
CA ASN A 353 17.75 7.24 9.30
C ASN A 353 16.61 6.90 8.31
N THR A 354 15.78 7.91 8.01
CA THR A 354 14.54 7.74 7.22
C THR A 354 14.86 7.24 5.82
N SER A 355 14.24 6.12 5.42
CA SER A 355 14.36 5.54 4.07
C SER A 355 13.12 5.72 3.20
N PHE A 356 11.99 6.16 3.77
CA PHE A 356 10.76 6.41 3.02
C PHE A 356 9.97 7.52 3.68
N ARG A 357 9.53 8.51 2.90
CA ARG A 357 8.69 9.62 3.35
C ARG A 357 7.33 9.56 2.67
N LYS A 358 6.33 10.10 3.38
CA LYS A 358 4.96 10.30 2.92
C LYS A 358 4.57 11.73 3.29
N ASP A 359 5.05 12.69 2.52
CA ASP A 359 4.89 14.09 2.85
C ASP A 359 3.49 14.56 2.46
N VAL A 360 2.85 15.29 3.36
CA VAL A 360 1.61 16.03 3.12
C VAL A 360 1.98 17.49 2.92
N LEU A 361 1.70 18.01 1.73
CA LEU A 361 2.03 19.35 1.30
C LEU A 361 0.75 20.15 1.04
N VAL A 362 0.76 21.46 1.24
CA VAL A 362 -0.41 22.31 1.03
C VAL A 362 -0.06 23.55 0.22
N ARG A 363 -0.91 23.91 -0.72
CA ARG A 363 -0.73 25.15 -1.51
C ARG A 363 -1.24 26.36 -0.74
N GLY A 364 -0.32 27.19 -0.24
CA GLY A 364 -0.69 28.37 0.54
C GLY A 364 -1.28 27.98 1.89
N ALA A 365 -0.49 27.26 2.69
CA ALA A 365 -0.93 26.66 3.94
C ALA A 365 -1.48 27.70 4.93
N ARG A 366 -2.68 27.45 5.46
CA ARG A 366 -3.31 28.30 6.49
C ARG A 366 -3.13 27.68 7.87
N ARG A 367 -2.39 28.37 8.74
CA ARG A 367 -2.16 27.93 10.12
C ARG A 367 -3.37 28.24 11.00
N MET A 368 -3.74 27.29 11.85
CA MET A 368 -4.80 27.40 12.84
C MET A 368 -4.23 27.86 14.19
N GLY A 369 -5.01 28.65 14.93
CA GLY A 369 -4.76 28.88 16.36
C GLY A 369 -5.26 27.70 17.20
N ALA A 370 -4.83 27.61 18.46
CA ALA A 370 -5.13 26.50 19.35
C ALA A 370 -6.65 26.22 19.52
N VAL A 371 -7.48 27.27 19.57
CA VAL A 371 -8.94 27.13 19.68
C VAL A 371 -9.53 26.46 18.44
N ARG A 372 -9.21 26.96 17.24
CA ARG A 372 -9.67 26.37 15.98
C ARG A 372 -9.19 24.93 15.80
N GLN A 373 -7.94 24.65 16.17
CA GLN A 373 -7.41 23.29 16.11
C GLN A 373 -8.16 22.35 17.08
N ALA A 374 -8.52 22.83 18.28
CA ALA A 374 -9.34 22.07 19.23
C ALA A 374 -10.74 21.75 18.67
N GLU A 375 -11.38 22.71 18.00
CA GLU A 375 -12.66 22.50 17.30
C GLU A 375 -12.52 21.42 16.22
N CYS A 376 -11.47 21.49 15.40
CA CYS A 376 -11.23 20.47 14.37
C CYS A 376 -10.96 19.07 14.98
N TYR A 377 -10.24 18.99 16.10
CA TYR A 377 -10.08 17.71 16.81
C TYR A 377 -11.40 17.16 17.34
N ALA A 378 -12.25 18.02 17.89
CA ALA A 378 -13.55 17.62 18.43
C ALA A 378 -14.41 16.88 17.39
N ASP A 379 -14.30 17.26 16.12
CA ASP A 379 -15.06 16.67 15.01
C ASP A 379 -14.47 15.36 14.45
N VAL A 380 -13.26 14.97 14.85
CA VAL A 380 -12.65 13.70 14.40
C VAL A 380 -13.37 12.54 15.07
N HIS A 381 -13.88 11.60 14.28
CA HIS A 381 -14.51 10.37 14.76
C HIS A 381 -13.61 9.17 14.58
N LEU A 382 -13.72 8.20 15.47
CA LEU A 382 -13.00 6.94 15.44
C LEU A 382 -13.99 5.77 15.34
N ALA A 383 -13.62 4.76 14.57
CA ALA A 383 -14.30 3.46 14.53
C ALA A 383 -13.27 2.33 14.59
N MET A 384 -13.64 1.19 15.17
CA MET A 384 -12.73 0.05 15.30
C MET A 384 -12.56 -0.66 13.96
N LEU A 385 -11.33 -1.10 13.66
CA LEU A 385 -11.03 -2.01 12.55
C LEU A 385 -10.84 -3.44 13.01
N VAL A 386 -10.52 -3.64 14.29
CA VAL A 386 -10.31 -4.95 14.90
C VAL A 386 -11.16 -5.10 16.16
N PRO A 387 -11.57 -6.33 16.53
CA PRO A 387 -12.31 -6.58 17.77
C PRO A 387 -11.53 -6.10 19.00
N ARG A 388 -12.25 -5.70 20.05
CA ARG A 388 -11.67 -5.12 21.28
C ARG A 388 -10.63 -6.02 21.94
N ALA A 389 -10.86 -7.33 21.90
CA ALA A 389 -9.96 -8.34 22.46
C ALA A 389 -8.64 -8.50 21.68
N LYS A 390 -8.55 -8.00 20.44
CA LYS A 390 -7.35 -8.07 19.59
C LYS A 390 -6.52 -6.78 19.62
N MET A 391 -7.00 -5.74 20.31
CA MET A 391 -6.29 -4.47 20.41
C MET A 391 -5.07 -4.57 21.33
N THR A 392 -4.01 -3.85 20.98
CA THR A 392 -2.74 -3.78 21.73
C THR A 392 -2.30 -2.34 21.87
N PHE A 393 -1.63 -2.01 22.96
CA PHE A 393 -1.16 -0.64 23.20
C PHE A 393 0.36 -0.54 23.12
N THR A 394 0.98 -1.42 22.32
CA THR A 394 2.40 -1.38 21.99
C THR A 394 2.55 -1.28 20.48
N PHE A 395 3.19 -0.22 20.02
CA PHE A 395 3.26 0.19 18.64
C PHE A 395 4.70 0.19 18.16
N GLN A 396 4.92 -0.41 16.99
CA GLN A 396 6.20 -0.29 16.30
C GLN A 396 6.17 0.99 15.46
N THR A 397 6.96 1.99 15.82
CA THR A 397 7.12 3.23 15.07
C THR A 397 8.48 3.28 14.39
N LYS A 398 8.69 4.26 13.50
CA LYS A 398 10.01 4.53 12.89
C LYS A 398 11.09 4.85 13.94
N ALA A 399 10.69 5.37 15.10
CA ALA A 399 11.57 5.73 16.19
C ALA A 399 11.83 4.60 17.20
N GLY A 400 11.15 3.48 17.04
CA GLY A 400 11.22 2.34 17.97
C GLY A 400 9.85 1.97 18.54
N VAL A 401 9.88 1.23 19.65
CA VAL A 401 8.68 0.71 20.31
C VAL A 401 8.11 1.78 21.24
N VAL A 402 6.84 2.12 21.05
CA VAL A 402 6.09 3.04 21.92
C VAL A 402 4.97 2.26 22.61
N THR A 403 4.84 2.41 23.92
CA THR A 403 3.75 1.78 24.70
C THR A 403 2.83 2.86 25.24
N GLY A 404 1.55 2.80 24.85
CA GLY A 404 0.51 3.69 25.32
C GLY A 404 0.11 3.42 26.78
N ASN A 405 -0.49 4.43 27.42
CA ASN A 405 -1.04 4.26 28.77
C ASN A 405 -2.29 3.36 28.72
N GLU A 406 -2.19 2.16 29.30
CA GLU A 406 -3.25 1.15 29.32
C GLU A 406 -4.61 1.69 29.81
N GLN A 407 -4.63 2.60 30.79
CA GLN A 407 -5.88 3.17 31.30
C GLN A 407 -6.56 4.06 30.27
N VAL A 408 -5.79 4.93 29.61
CA VAL A 408 -6.31 5.88 28.62
C VAL A 408 -6.72 5.14 27.34
N TYR A 409 -5.80 4.32 26.80
CA TYR A 409 -6.05 3.56 25.58
C TYR A 409 -7.17 2.53 25.80
N GLY A 410 -7.18 1.85 26.94
CA GLY A 410 -8.21 0.90 27.32
C GLY A 410 -9.60 1.54 27.35
N ALA A 411 -9.75 2.69 28.02
CA ALA A 411 -11.02 3.39 28.10
C ALA A 411 -11.53 3.89 26.73
N VAL A 412 -10.64 4.38 25.86
CA VAL A 412 -10.99 4.74 24.47
C VAL A 412 -11.49 3.50 23.72
N CYS A 413 -10.75 2.40 23.76
CA CYS A 413 -11.11 1.18 23.05
C CYS A 413 -12.39 0.52 23.60
N ASP A 414 -12.63 0.61 24.91
CA ASP A 414 -13.86 0.11 25.55
C ASP A 414 -15.08 0.92 25.11
N ALA A 415 -14.95 2.24 24.95
CA ALA A 415 -16.01 3.07 24.40
C ALA A 415 -16.29 2.72 22.94
N LEU A 416 -15.23 2.59 22.13
CA LEU A 416 -15.33 2.24 20.71
C LEU A 416 -15.94 0.85 20.47
N ALA A 417 -15.81 -0.07 21.42
CA ALA A 417 -16.46 -1.39 21.35
C ALA A 417 -18.00 -1.28 21.30
N ASN A 418 -18.58 -0.21 21.83
CA ASN A 418 -20.02 0.06 21.79
C ASN A 418 -20.47 0.82 20.54
N GLY A 419 -19.53 1.36 19.76
CA GLY A 419 -19.79 2.05 18.50
C GLY A 419 -18.79 3.17 18.20
N PRO A 420 -18.86 3.78 17.01
CA PRO A 420 -18.03 4.93 16.67
C PRO A 420 -18.27 6.12 17.61
N HIS A 421 -17.20 6.87 17.93
CA HIS A 421 -17.25 8.05 18.79
C HIS A 421 -16.36 9.17 18.25
N SER A 422 -16.77 10.42 18.43
CA SER A 422 -15.93 11.60 18.26
C SER A 422 -14.87 11.72 19.36
N LEU A 423 -13.77 12.43 19.10
CA LEU A 423 -12.80 12.77 20.14
C LEU A 423 -13.43 13.64 21.25
N ALA A 424 -14.44 14.45 20.91
CA ALA A 424 -15.20 15.22 21.88
C ALA A 424 -15.99 14.33 22.86
N GLU A 425 -16.71 13.33 22.34
CA GLU A 425 -17.44 12.36 23.17
C GLU A 425 -16.49 11.53 24.03
N LEU A 426 -15.34 11.10 23.46
CA LEU A 426 -14.32 10.39 24.21
C LEU A 426 -13.72 11.25 25.33
N ALA A 427 -13.45 12.53 25.08
CA ALA A 427 -12.96 13.46 26.11
C ALA A 427 -13.97 13.70 27.24
N ALA A 428 -15.27 13.54 26.97
CA ALA A 428 -16.34 13.68 27.95
C ALA A 428 -16.57 12.42 28.80
N LEU A 429 -15.86 11.31 28.53
CA LEU A 429 -16.06 10.06 29.26
C LEU A 429 -15.64 10.20 30.74
N PRO A 430 -16.47 9.73 31.70
CA PRO A 430 -16.09 9.73 33.12
C PRO A 430 -14.83 8.91 33.43
N SER A 431 -14.51 7.92 32.60
CA SER A 431 -13.31 7.08 32.70
C SER A 431 -12.03 7.77 32.23
N LEU A 432 -12.13 8.96 31.61
CA LEU A 432 -11.01 9.74 31.08
C LEU A 432 -10.95 11.14 31.72
N PRO A 433 -10.87 11.26 33.07
CA PRO A 433 -10.94 12.55 33.74
C PRO A 433 -9.76 13.45 33.34
N GLY A 434 -10.07 14.65 32.86
CA GLY A 434 -9.07 15.67 32.52
C GLY A 434 -8.34 15.45 31.20
N GLN A 435 -8.72 14.46 30.39
CA GLN A 435 -8.17 14.29 29.05
C GLN A 435 -8.71 15.37 28.10
N SER A 436 -7.80 16.02 27.36
CA SER A 436 -8.16 16.99 26.33
C SER A 436 -8.34 16.30 24.97
N VAL A 437 -9.08 16.93 24.07
CA VAL A 437 -9.22 16.44 22.68
C VAL A 437 -7.86 16.36 21.97
N GLN A 438 -6.90 17.21 22.32
CA GLN A 438 -5.53 17.18 21.81
C GLN A 438 -4.79 15.91 22.25
N SER A 439 -4.87 15.55 23.54
CA SER A 439 -4.25 14.31 24.02
C SER A 439 -4.89 13.07 23.38
N LEU A 440 -6.21 13.09 23.18
CA LEU A 440 -6.90 12.01 22.49
C LEU A 440 -6.59 11.95 20.99
N ALA A 441 -6.20 13.06 20.36
CA ALA A 441 -5.73 13.05 18.97
C ALA A 441 -4.40 12.29 18.83
N GLU A 442 -3.51 12.34 19.83
CA GLU A 442 -2.30 11.50 19.87
C GLU A 442 -2.66 10.01 20.01
N VAL A 443 -3.56 9.67 20.93
CA VAL A 443 -4.07 8.30 21.10
C VAL A 443 -4.68 7.78 19.80
N ALA A 444 -5.48 8.61 19.12
CA ALA A 444 -6.05 8.32 17.81
C ALA A 444 -4.97 8.05 16.76
N ALA A 445 -3.98 8.94 16.63
CA ALA A 445 -2.87 8.78 15.68
C ALA A 445 -2.11 7.47 15.88
N MET A 446 -1.87 7.07 17.13
CA MET A 446 -1.20 5.81 17.47
C MET A 446 -2.06 4.59 17.13
N LEU A 447 -3.34 4.59 17.50
CA LEU A 447 -4.27 3.49 17.20
C LEU A 447 -4.51 3.32 15.69
N VAL A 448 -4.59 4.42 14.93
CA VAL A 448 -4.69 4.42 13.47
C VAL A 448 -3.42 3.84 12.86
N THR A 449 -2.24 4.26 13.33
CA THR A 449 -0.95 3.73 12.86
C THR A 449 -0.81 2.24 13.14
N GLY A 450 -1.36 1.77 14.26
CA GLY A 450 -1.42 0.35 14.60
C GLY A 450 -2.43 -0.46 13.77
N GLY A 451 -3.21 0.17 12.89
CA GLY A 451 -4.26 -0.50 12.10
C GLY A 451 -5.43 -1.01 12.95
N GLN A 452 -5.63 -0.45 14.14
CA GLN A 452 -6.64 -0.93 15.09
C GLN A 452 -7.95 -0.15 15.04
N VAL A 453 -7.85 1.13 14.66
CA VAL A 453 -8.98 2.03 14.46
C VAL A 453 -8.79 2.79 13.15
N VAL A 454 -9.87 3.36 12.65
CA VAL A 454 -9.88 4.31 11.55
C VAL A 454 -10.54 5.60 12.03
N MET A 455 -9.96 6.70 11.61
CA MET A 455 -10.47 8.06 11.80
C MET A 455 -11.25 8.51 10.57
N TYR A 456 -12.31 9.26 10.79
CA TYR A 456 -13.13 9.82 9.73
C TYR A 456 -13.81 11.13 10.17
N PHE A 457 -14.36 11.84 9.19
CA PHE A 457 -15.16 13.04 9.39
C PHE A 457 -16.57 12.72 8.90
N PRO A 458 -17.60 12.85 9.73
CA PRO A 458 -18.97 12.58 9.30
C PRO A 458 -19.37 13.49 8.13
N SER A 459 -20.03 12.93 7.12
CA SER A 459 -20.69 13.70 6.07
C SER A 459 -22.21 13.54 6.16
N GLN A 460 -22.95 14.63 5.98
CA GLN A 460 -24.42 14.59 6.01
C GLN A 460 -25.02 13.82 4.82
N ALA A 461 -24.25 13.57 3.76
CA ALA A 461 -24.73 12.88 2.56
C ALA A 461 -24.86 11.34 2.71
N HIS A 462 -24.43 10.77 3.84
CA HIS A 462 -24.45 9.32 4.09
C HIS A 462 -25.81 8.77 4.59
N ALA A 463 -26.86 9.59 4.63
CA ALA A 463 -28.14 9.22 5.24
C ALA A 463 -29.00 8.28 4.37
N ASP A 464 -29.12 8.49 3.04
CA ASP A 464 -30.16 7.78 2.27
C ASP A 464 -29.71 7.05 0.98
N SER A 465 -28.53 7.35 0.39
CA SER A 465 -28.08 6.71 -0.86
C SER A 465 -26.59 6.37 -0.97
N GLY A 466 -25.75 6.87 -0.05
CA GLY A 466 -24.29 6.75 -0.12
C GLY A 466 -23.75 5.32 -0.07
N ASP A 467 -24.44 4.40 0.61
CA ASP A 467 -23.95 3.03 0.79
C ASP A 467 -24.09 2.16 -0.46
N ALA A 468 -24.90 2.56 -1.43
CA ALA A 468 -25.22 1.70 -2.57
C ALA A 468 -23.98 1.40 -3.43
N ALA A 469 -23.12 2.40 -3.66
CA ALA A 469 -21.86 2.24 -4.37
C ALA A 469 -20.89 1.34 -3.61
N ALA A 470 -20.69 1.61 -2.31
CA ALA A 470 -19.87 0.79 -1.43
C ALA A 470 -20.32 -0.67 -1.40
N ARG A 471 -21.62 -0.95 -1.25
CA ARG A 471 -22.18 -2.31 -1.27
C ARG A 471 -21.99 -3.00 -2.62
N ARG A 472 -22.17 -2.29 -3.74
CA ARG A 472 -21.90 -2.86 -5.09
C ARG A 472 -20.41 -3.18 -5.28
N LEU A 473 -19.52 -2.31 -4.81
CA LEU A 473 -18.08 -2.56 -4.83
C LEU A 473 -17.73 -3.78 -3.96
N ASN A 474 -18.25 -3.85 -2.73
CA ASN A 474 -17.99 -4.97 -1.82
C ASN A 474 -18.49 -6.31 -2.38
N ARG A 475 -19.67 -6.34 -3.01
CA ARG A 475 -20.15 -7.55 -3.72
C ARG A 475 -19.25 -7.92 -4.90
N THR A 476 -18.73 -6.94 -5.62
CA THR A 476 -17.80 -7.18 -6.72
C THR A 476 -16.49 -7.78 -6.22
N VAL A 477 -15.89 -7.20 -5.17
CA VAL A 477 -14.70 -7.74 -4.49
C VAL A 477 -14.97 -9.15 -3.96
N GLY A 478 -16.14 -9.37 -3.35
CA GLY A 478 -16.62 -10.66 -2.91
C GLY A 478 -16.60 -11.72 -4.01
N ALA A 479 -17.17 -11.39 -5.18
CA ALA A 479 -17.22 -12.29 -6.32
C ALA A 479 -15.84 -12.60 -6.94
N GLN A 480 -14.88 -11.67 -6.86
CA GLN A 480 -13.53 -11.84 -7.44
C GLN A 480 -12.71 -12.95 -6.77
N GLN A 481 -13.06 -13.35 -5.53
CA GLN A 481 -12.41 -14.45 -4.81
C GLN A 481 -12.41 -15.78 -5.56
N ARG A 482 -13.35 -15.96 -6.51
CA ARG A 482 -13.43 -17.15 -7.35
C ARG A 482 -12.26 -17.27 -8.33
N TYR A 483 -11.60 -16.16 -8.64
CA TYR A 483 -10.52 -16.07 -9.63
C TYR A 483 -9.14 -15.87 -9.00
N GLY A 484 -9.08 -15.28 -7.81
CA GLY A 484 -7.82 -14.97 -7.13
C GLY A 484 -8.04 -14.28 -5.79
N ASP A 485 -6.96 -13.81 -5.17
CA ASP A 485 -7.00 -13.13 -3.86
C ASP A 485 -6.46 -11.69 -3.91
N ASP A 486 -6.38 -11.14 -5.11
CA ASP A 486 -5.78 -9.83 -5.38
C ASP A 486 -6.62 -8.66 -4.84
N TYR A 487 -7.95 -8.83 -4.76
CA TYR A 487 -8.86 -7.80 -4.25
C TYR A 487 -9.21 -8.09 -2.80
N ARG A 488 -8.51 -7.41 -1.89
CA ARG A 488 -8.62 -7.67 -0.45
C ARG A 488 -9.41 -6.65 0.34
N ILE A 489 -9.77 -5.53 -0.28
CA ILE A 489 -10.32 -4.38 0.45
C ILE A 489 -11.83 -4.35 0.36
N LEU A 490 -12.50 -4.35 1.50
CA LEU A 490 -13.92 -4.02 1.61
C LEU A 490 -14.08 -2.54 1.93
N CYS A 491 -14.91 -1.85 1.16
CA CYS A 491 -15.27 -0.45 1.30
C CYS A 491 -16.20 -0.23 2.50
N SER A 492 -15.89 0.79 3.31
CA SER A 492 -16.71 1.26 4.41
C SER A 492 -17.23 2.68 4.08
N PRO A 493 -18.52 2.84 3.79
CA PRO A 493 -19.09 4.15 3.52
C PRO A 493 -19.17 5.03 4.77
N LEU A 494 -19.08 4.44 5.98
CA LEU A 494 -18.97 5.23 7.22
C LEU A 494 -17.69 6.07 7.24
N THR A 495 -16.57 5.46 6.83
CA THR A 495 -15.22 5.98 7.11
C THR A 495 -14.61 6.71 5.92
N GLY A 496 -15.30 6.70 4.78
CA GLY A 496 -14.75 7.25 3.52
C GLY A 496 -13.52 6.48 3.03
N SER A 497 -13.33 5.23 3.46
CA SER A 497 -12.14 4.42 3.15
C SER A 497 -12.48 2.92 3.06
N GLY A 498 -11.45 2.07 3.07
CA GLY A 498 -11.57 0.62 3.01
C GLY A 498 -10.82 -0.10 4.12
N ILE A 499 -11.16 -1.37 4.30
CA ILE A 499 -10.64 -2.26 5.33
C ILE A 499 -9.98 -3.44 4.62
N ASP A 500 -8.71 -3.69 4.93
CA ASP A 500 -8.06 -4.92 4.49
C ASP A 500 -8.64 -6.10 5.26
N THR A 501 -8.92 -7.18 4.55
CA THR A 501 -9.59 -8.35 5.10
C THR A 501 -8.80 -9.61 4.77
N GLU A 502 -9.06 -10.71 5.46
CA GLU A 502 -8.53 -12.00 5.03
C GLU A 502 -9.47 -12.69 4.04
N PHE A 503 -8.96 -13.70 3.34
CA PHE A 503 -9.76 -14.48 2.39
C PHE A 503 -11.02 -15.05 3.05
N ILE A 504 -10.90 -15.60 4.26
CA ILE A 504 -12.03 -16.21 4.96
C ILE A 504 -13.10 -15.18 5.33
N ASP A 505 -12.70 -13.99 5.79
CA ASP A 505 -13.62 -12.91 6.14
C ASP A 505 -14.43 -12.47 4.92
N ARG A 506 -13.76 -12.31 3.78
CA ARG A 506 -14.43 -11.95 2.52
C ARG A 506 -15.32 -13.05 1.98
N LEU A 507 -14.96 -14.32 2.18
CA LEU A 507 -15.80 -15.45 1.78
C LEU A 507 -17.09 -15.45 2.59
N LEU A 508 -17.00 -15.33 3.90
CA LEU A 508 -18.16 -15.30 4.79
C LEU A 508 -19.02 -14.06 4.55
N PHE A 509 -18.40 -12.89 4.35
CA PHE A 509 -19.09 -11.69 3.87
C PHE A 509 -19.89 -11.96 2.59
N SER A 510 -19.28 -12.65 1.61
CA SER A 510 -19.95 -12.93 0.33
C SER A 510 -21.12 -13.89 0.47
N LEU A 511 -21.05 -14.85 1.40
CA LEU A 511 -22.16 -15.77 1.67
C LEU A 511 -23.31 -15.07 2.39
N LEU A 512 -22.99 -14.23 3.39
CA LEU A 512 -23.98 -13.46 4.14
C LEU A 512 -24.71 -12.40 3.30
N THR A 513 -24.12 -11.95 2.19
CA THR A 513 -24.68 -10.90 1.33
C THR A 513 -25.29 -11.40 0.02
N GLN A 514 -25.20 -12.71 -0.26
CA GLN A 514 -25.78 -13.32 -1.45
C GLN A 514 -27.28 -13.58 -1.34
N GLU A 515 -27.75 -13.92 -0.14
CA GLU A 515 -29.14 -14.30 0.13
C GLU A 515 -29.95 -13.13 0.70
N ARG A 516 -31.27 -13.16 0.50
CA ARG A 516 -32.18 -12.16 1.10
C ARG A 516 -32.34 -12.35 2.60
N GLU A 517 -32.20 -13.58 3.08
CA GLU A 517 -32.24 -13.95 4.50
C GLU A 517 -30.87 -14.46 4.91
N GLN A 518 -30.45 -14.14 6.13
CA GLN A 518 -29.16 -14.61 6.64
C GLN A 518 -29.23 -16.12 6.88
N PRO A 519 -28.28 -16.91 6.34
CA PRO A 519 -28.27 -18.35 6.59
C PRO A 519 -28.05 -18.65 8.07
N ASP A 520 -28.67 -19.72 8.56
CA ASP A 520 -28.33 -20.25 9.88
C ASP A 520 -26.87 -20.75 9.91
N LEU A 521 -26.33 -20.96 11.11
CA LEU A 521 -24.93 -21.33 11.29
C LEU A 521 -24.55 -22.62 10.55
N ALA A 522 -25.44 -23.63 10.56
CA ALA A 522 -25.20 -24.91 9.90
C ALA A 522 -25.14 -24.76 8.38
N THR A 523 -26.03 -23.96 7.82
CA THR A 523 -26.08 -23.63 6.39
C THR A 523 -24.84 -22.85 5.98
N LEU A 524 -24.46 -21.83 6.75
CA LEU A 524 -23.24 -21.05 6.51
C LEU A 524 -21.99 -21.93 6.52
N GLN A 525 -21.87 -22.86 7.49
CA GLN A 525 -20.77 -23.82 7.56
C GLN A 525 -20.70 -24.73 6.31
N ALA A 526 -21.84 -25.27 5.87
CA ALA A 526 -21.90 -26.12 4.69
C ALA A 526 -21.57 -25.36 3.39
N GLN A 527 -22.06 -24.12 3.27
CA GLN A 527 -21.77 -23.25 2.13
C GLN A 527 -20.29 -22.83 2.08
N ALA A 528 -19.71 -22.46 3.22
CA ALA A 528 -18.30 -22.10 3.34
C ALA A 528 -17.38 -23.27 2.98
N ALA A 529 -17.67 -24.48 3.47
CA ALA A 529 -16.90 -25.68 3.13
C ALA A 529 -16.96 -25.97 1.62
N THR A 530 -18.14 -25.88 1.03
CA THR A 530 -18.35 -26.05 -0.41
C THR A 530 -17.56 -25.02 -1.23
N ALA A 531 -17.59 -23.75 -0.82
CA ALA A 531 -16.88 -22.68 -1.51
C ALA A 531 -15.35 -22.81 -1.41
N MET A 532 -14.83 -23.15 -0.23
CA MET A 532 -13.40 -23.43 -0.01
C MET A 532 -12.91 -24.58 -0.89
N GLY A 533 -13.69 -25.68 -0.96
CA GLY A 533 -13.40 -26.83 -1.81
C GLY A 533 -13.34 -26.48 -3.30
N ARG A 534 -14.29 -25.66 -3.79
CA ARG A 534 -14.30 -25.19 -5.19
C ARG A 534 -13.10 -24.32 -5.54
N CYS A 535 -12.61 -23.53 -4.59
CA CYS A 535 -11.44 -22.68 -4.78
C CYS A 535 -10.10 -23.43 -4.58
N GLY A 536 -10.13 -24.72 -4.26
CA GLY A 536 -8.93 -25.51 -3.95
C GLY A 536 -8.15 -24.97 -2.74
N ARG A 537 -8.84 -24.29 -1.82
CA ARG A 537 -8.23 -23.61 -0.66
C ARG A 537 -8.50 -24.39 0.61
N ARG A 538 -7.49 -24.44 1.49
CA ARG A 538 -7.59 -25.06 2.82
C ARG A 538 -6.99 -24.15 3.88
N LEU A 539 -7.54 -24.22 5.08
CA LEU A 539 -7.00 -23.51 6.25
C LEU A 539 -5.67 -24.13 6.66
N LEU A 540 -4.78 -23.30 7.19
CA LEU A 540 -3.49 -23.76 7.70
C LEU A 540 -3.63 -24.37 9.09
N LYS A 541 -2.91 -25.47 9.31
CA LYS A 541 -2.61 -26.08 10.60
C LYS A 541 -1.09 -26.19 10.72
N ASP A 542 -0.51 -25.59 11.76
CA ASP A 542 0.94 -25.56 11.98
C ASP A 542 1.75 -25.02 10.78
N GLY A 543 1.18 -24.04 10.06
CA GLY A 543 1.81 -23.41 8.89
C GLY A 543 1.67 -24.17 7.58
N ALA A 544 1.08 -25.36 7.58
CA ALA A 544 0.83 -26.17 6.38
C ALA A 544 -0.67 -26.32 6.08
N ALA A 545 -1.04 -26.51 4.81
CA ALA A 545 -2.43 -26.75 4.43
C ALA A 545 -2.95 -28.01 5.14
N CYS A 546 -4.08 -27.91 5.84
CA CYS A 546 -4.62 -29.01 6.63
C CYS A 546 -5.09 -30.16 5.72
N ALA A 547 -4.28 -31.19 5.52
CA ALA A 547 -4.59 -32.29 4.60
C ALA A 547 -5.78 -33.16 5.06
N ASP A 548 -5.97 -33.30 6.37
CA ASP A 548 -7.09 -34.04 6.94
C ASP A 548 -8.41 -33.26 6.82
N GLU A 549 -9.46 -33.93 6.36
CA GLU A 549 -10.76 -33.32 6.08
C GLU A 549 -11.53 -33.00 7.36
N ALA A 550 -11.52 -33.91 8.33
CA ALA A 550 -12.20 -33.70 9.61
C ALA A 550 -11.57 -32.55 10.39
N ALA A 551 -10.25 -32.50 10.46
CA ALA A 551 -9.53 -31.39 11.06
C ALA A 551 -9.76 -30.08 10.29
N HIS A 552 -9.76 -30.09 8.95
CA HIS A 552 -10.05 -28.88 8.17
C HIS A 552 -11.44 -28.33 8.47
N GLN A 553 -12.46 -29.19 8.54
CA GLN A 553 -13.83 -28.81 8.87
C GLN A 553 -13.92 -28.22 10.29
N GLN A 554 -13.22 -28.79 11.27
CA GLN A 554 -13.17 -28.24 12.64
C GLN A 554 -12.55 -26.84 12.67
N LEU A 555 -11.44 -26.64 11.96
CA LEU A 555 -10.80 -25.32 11.86
C LEU A 555 -11.72 -24.32 11.17
N LEU A 556 -12.44 -24.74 10.12
CA LEU A 556 -13.37 -23.89 9.40
C LEU A 556 -14.56 -23.48 10.28
N ASN A 557 -15.15 -24.42 11.01
CA ASN A 557 -16.25 -24.12 11.93
C ASN A 557 -15.81 -23.14 13.02
N ALA A 558 -14.62 -23.33 13.60
CA ALA A 558 -14.06 -22.41 14.59
C ALA A 558 -13.81 -21.01 14.01
N ALA A 559 -13.29 -20.92 12.78
CA ALA A 559 -13.08 -19.64 12.09
C ALA A 559 -14.39 -18.92 11.79
N ILE A 560 -15.46 -19.66 11.43
CA ILE A 560 -16.79 -19.10 11.21
C ILE A 560 -17.38 -18.57 12.52
N GLU A 561 -17.30 -19.33 13.61
CA GLU A 561 -17.77 -18.89 14.91
C GLU A 561 -17.02 -17.65 15.42
N GLU A 562 -15.69 -17.60 15.21
CA GLU A 562 -14.87 -16.42 15.48
C GLU A 562 -15.30 -15.22 14.63
N PHE A 563 -15.51 -15.41 13.33
CA PHE A 563 -15.98 -14.36 12.44
C PHE A 563 -17.34 -13.80 12.89
N MET A 564 -18.31 -14.67 13.17
CA MET A 564 -19.67 -14.26 13.57
C MET A 564 -19.67 -13.52 14.91
N ARG A 565 -18.82 -13.92 15.85
CA ARG A 565 -18.74 -13.31 17.19
C ARG A 565 -17.94 -12.01 17.20
N ASP A 566 -16.80 -11.98 16.50
CA ASP A 566 -15.80 -10.93 16.67
C ASP A 566 -15.71 -10.00 15.45
N THR A 567 -15.63 -10.54 14.23
CA THR A 567 -15.40 -9.75 13.01
C THR A 567 -16.69 -9.14 12.44
N LEU A 568 -17.79 -9.89 12.45
CA LEU A 568 -19.07 -9.46 11.88
C LEU A 568 -19.61 -8.19 12.55
N PRO A 569 -19.60 -8.04 13.90
CA PRO A 569 -20.03 -6.80 14.55
C PRO A 569 -19.20 -5.59 14.13
N VAL A 570 -17.89 -5.76 13.92
CA VAL A 570 -17.00 -4.68 13.44
C VAL A 570 -17.40 -4.28 12.02
N LEU A 571 -17.62 -5.24 11.11
CA LEU A 571 -18.07 -4.94 9.74
C LEU A 571 -19.44 -4.25 9.70
N GLN A 572 -20.35 -4.59 10.62
CA GLN A 572 -21.64 -3.94 10.77
C GLN A 572 -21.50 -2.50 11.27
N GLN A 573 -20.67 -2.26 12.30
CA GLN A 573 -20.38 -0.91 12.79
C GLN A 573 -19.78 -0.03 11.69
N LEU A 574 -18.92 -0.61 10.84
CA LEU A 574 -18.29 0.08 9.71
C LEU A 574 -19.21 0.23 8.48
N ARG A 575 -20.48 -0.20 8.55
CA ARG A 575 -21.46 -0.16 7.45
C ARG A 575 -20.98 -0.88 6.17
N VAL A 576 -20.14 -1.90 6.31
CA VAL A 576 -19.65 -2.71 5.18
C VAL A 576 -20.76 -3.61 4.62
N LEU A 577 -21.70 -3.99 5.49
CA LEU A 577 -22.86 -4.85 5.23
C LEU A 577 -24.13 -4.03 4.97
#